data_AF-A0A850SE31-F1
#
_entry.id   AF-A0A850SE31-F1
#
_cell.length_a   1.000
_cell.length_b   1.000
_cell.length_c   1.000
_cell.angle_alpha   90.00
_cell.angle_beta   90.00
_cell.angle_gamma   90.00
#
_symmetry.space_group_name_H-M   'P 1'
#
loop_
_entity.id
_entity.type
_entity.pdbx_description
1 polymer ?
#
loop_
_entity_poly.entity_id
_entity_poly.type
_entity_poly.pdbx_seq_one_letter_code
_entity_poly.pdbx_strand_id
1 'polypeptide(L)' 'MEHCRFCDRVVIDDSGAQTQDFGTVRNNRYICSRCMRAFEFSLGS' A
#
# COMPACT_ATOMS: atom_id res chain seq x y z
N MET A 1 -9.50 -0.82 5.67
CA MET A 1 -8.05 -1.12 5.76
C MET A 1 -7.53 -1.78 4.49
N GLU A 2 -6.29 -1.48 4.10
CA GLU A 2 -5.66 -2.02 2.90
C GLU A 2 -4.30 -2.64 3.17
N HIS A 3 -4.05 -3.81 2.59
CA HIS A 3 -2.90 -4.66 2.91
C HIS A 3 -2.01 -4.91 1.69
N CYS A 4 -0.70 -4.93 1.90
CA CYS A 4 0.23 -5.38 0.89
C CYS A 4 0.09 -6.89 0.68
N ARG A 5 -0.36 -7.32 -0.50
CA ARG A 5 -0.51 -8.74 -0.88
C ARG A 5 0.75 -9.62 -0.79
N PHE A 6 1.93 -9.06 -0.54
CA PHE A 6 3.19 -9.79 -0.50
C PHE A 6 3.73 -10.01 0.91
N CYS A 7 3.47 -9.09 1.83
CA CYS A 7 3.95 -9.15 3.21
C CYS A 7 2.82 -9.02 4.25
N ASP A 8 1.57 -8.94 3.78
CA ASP A 8 0.33 -8.83 4.55
C ASP A 8 0.26 -7.62 5.50
N ARG A 9 1.17 -6.65 5.32
CA ARG A 9 1.21 -5.45 6.16
C ARG A 9 0.16 -4.44 5.73
N VAL A 10 -0.45 -3.82 6.72
CA VAL A 10 -1.38 -2.70 6.55
C VAL A 10 -0.61 -1.53 5.96
N VAL A 11 -0.96 -1.13 4.75
CA VAL A 11 -0.38 0.01 4.02
C VAL A 11 -1.30 1.22 4.04
N ILE A 12 -2.61 1.00 4.18
CA ILE A 12 -3.58 2.05 4.50
C ILE A 12 -4.43 1.54 5.67
N ASP A 13 -4.52 2.32 6.73
CA ASP A 13 -5.30 1.95 7.91
C ASP A 13 -6.81 2.07 7.66
N ASP A 14 -7.61 1.81 8.69
CA ASP A 14 -9.07 1.87 8.59
C ASP A 14 -9.62 3.30 8.42
N SER A 15 -8.81 4.32 8.73
CA SER A 15 -9.15 5.73 8.51
C SER A 15 -8.82 6.19 7.10
N GLY A 16 -8.28 5.31 6.24
CA GLY A 16 -7.77 5.68 4.93
C GLY A 16 -6.40 6.38 4.97
N ALA A 17 -5.74 6.42 6.13
CA ALA A 17 -4.43 7.04 6.26
C ALA A 17 -3.31 6.07 5.85
N GLN A 18 -2.35 6.57 5.09
CA GLN A 18 -1.18 5.81 4.68
C GLN A 18 -0.32 5.50 5.91
N THR A 19 0.08 4.24 6.05
CA THR A 19 0.97 3.83 7.14
C THR A 19 2.44 4.01 6.75
N GLN A 20 3.35 3.82 7.70
CA GLN A 20 4.80 3.76 7.43
C GLN A 20 5.18 2.67 6.40
N ASP A 21 4.33 1.66 6.21
CA ASP A 21 4.58 0.53 5.31
C ASP A 21 4.14 0.83 3.86
N PHE A 22 3.46 1.96 3.61
CA PHE A 22 2.98 2.39 2.30
C PHE A 22 4.09 2.66 1.29
N GLY A 23 5.24 3.17 1.75
CA GLY A 23 6.41 3.46 0.93
C GLY A 23 6.25 4.63 -0.02
N THR A 24 6.00 4.37 -1.31
CA THR A 24 5.94 5.42 -2.35
C THR A 24 5.00 5.05 -3.51
N VAL A 25 4.64 6.04 -4.33
CA VAL A 25 3.84 5.84 -5.55
C VAL A 25 4.74 6.02 -6.77
N ARG A 26 4.80 5.03 -7.65
CA ARG A 26 5.53 5.10 -8.92
C ARG A 26 4.65 4.60 -10.06
N ASN A 27 4.45 5.43 -11.08
CA ASN A 27 3.62 5.10 -12.25
C ASN A 27 2.22 4.60 -11.86
N ASN A 28 1.53 5.30 -10.95
CA ASN A 28 0.21 4.92 -10.44
C ASN A 28 0.16 3.56 -9.68
N ARG A 29 1.32 3.01 -9.31
CA ARG A 29 1.42 1.79 -8.50
C ARG A 29 2.03 2.12 -7.15
N TYR A 30 1.49 1.51 -6.11
CA TYR A 30 1.96 1.68 -4.74
C TYR A 30 3.06 0.69 -4.44
N ILE A 31 4.15 1.15 -3.83
CA ILE A 31 5.32 0.32 -3.51
C ILE A 31 5.45 0.25 -2.00
N CYS A 32 5.17 -0.91 -1.42
CA CYS A 32 5.35 -1.12 0.03
C CYS A 32 6.81 -0.93 0.42
N SER A 33 7.08 -0.14 1.45
CA SER A 33 8.44 0.14 1.93
C SER A 33 9.16 -1.10 2.48
N ARG A 34 8.41 -2.10 2.96
CA ARG A 34 8.98 -3.33 3.54
C ARG A 34 9.50 -4.31 2.50
N CYS A 35 8.66 -4.66 1.54
CA CYS A 35 8.99 -5.69 0.54
C CYS A 35 9.43 -5.10 -0.79
N MET A 36 9.36 -3.76 -0.94
CA MET A 36 9.68 -3.00 -2.15
C MET A 36 8.95 -3.50 -3.41
N ARG A 37 7.85 -4.22 -3.23
CA ARG A 37 7.03 -4.71 -4.34
C ARG A 37 5.94 -3.71 -4.65
N ALA A 38 5.79 -3.44 -5.95
CA ALA A 38 4.68 -2.65 -6.47
C ALA A 38 3.40 -3.49 -6.48
N PHE A 39 2.29 -2.91 -6.02
CA PHE A 39 0.95 -3.45 -6.15
C PHE A 39 -0.03 -2.35 -6.55
N GLU A 40 -1.05 -2.75 -7.28
CA GLU A 40 -2.15 -1.89 -7.66
C GLU A 40 -3.13 -1.82 -6.49
N PHE A 41 -3.48 -0.60 -6.09
CA PHE A 41 -4.51 -0.35 -5.10
C PHE A 41 -5.73 0.20 -5.83
N SER A 42 -6.85 -0.52 -5.77
CA SER A 42 -8.15 0.04 -6.14
C SER A 42 -8.67 0.81 -4.93
N LEU A 43 -8.26 2.07 -4.75
CA LEU A 43 -9.03 2.97 -3.90
C LEU A 43 -10.38 3.11 -4.60
N GLY A 44 -11.44 2.60 -3.97
CA GLY A 44 -12.76 2.41 -4.58
C GLY A 44 -13.24 3.61 -5.39
N SER A 45 -13.93 3.29 -6.48
CA SER A 45 -14.64 4.21 -7.38
C SER A 45 -15.63 5.13 -6.65
#